data_AF-A0A0C2D3J4-F1
#
_entry.id   AF-A0A0C2D3J4-F1
#
_cell.length_a   1.000
_cell.length_b   1.000
_cell.length_c   1.000
_cell.angle_alpha   90.00
_cell.angle_beta   90.00
_cell.angle_gamma   90.00
#
_symmetry.space_group_name_H-M   'P 1'
#
loop_
_entity.id
_entity.type
_entity.pdbx_description
1 polymer ?
#
loop_
_entity_poly.entity_id
_entity_poly.type
_entity_poly.pdbx_seq_one_letter_code
_entity_poly.pdbx_strand_id
1 'polypeptide(L)'
;MVLARKGFSLHYIQSSPHRRSRTKPRVWEKSPSFKDDLPKEWDWRNVNGVNYCSPTRNQHIPVYCGSCWVFGTTAFSQTKHTNQPIPDCDPFHRCGSCWPDNCFAVTNYTRHYVTEYGPVSGRENMMAEIKKGGPIACSIGCTPEFDYNYTGGVYNEKSTQEPNHIVSVTGWGVDENDVEYWIVRNSWGEGWGEKGWYRVVTSST
;
A
#
# COMPACT_ATOMS: atom_id res chain seq x y z
N MET A 1 20.72 -10.38 -4.10
CA MET A 1 19.24 -10.43 -4.05
C MET A 1 18.84 -9.28 -3.15
N VAL A 2 17.86 -8.47 -3.53
CA VAL A 2 17.51 -7.22 -2.84
C VAL A 2 16.02 -7.28 -2.59
N LEU A 3 15.58 -6.73 -1.46
CA LEU A 3 14.18 -6.44 -1.15
C LEU A 3 13.36 -5.98 -2.38
N ALA A 4 13.99 -5.26 -3.32
CA ALA A 4 13.37 -4.73 -4.53
C ALA A 4 13.49 -5.56 -5.83
N ARG A 5 14.39 -6.54 -5.97
CA ARG A 5 14.61 -7.22 -7.28
C ARG A 5 13.92 -8.59 -7.44
N LYS A 6 13.56 -9.27 -6.35
CA LYS A 6 12.83 -10.56 -6.41
C LYS A 6 11.47 -10.56 -5.69
N GLY A 7 11.16 -9.50 -4.94
CA GLY A 7 10.03 -9.49 -4.00
C GLY A 7 8.78 -8.72 -4.44
N PHE A 8 8.90 -7.72 -5.33
CA PHE A 8 7.75 -6.93 -5.80
C PHE A 8 6.91 -7.70 -6.82
N SER A 9 6.22 -8.72 -6.31
CA SER A 9 5.17 -9.43 -7.02
C SER A 9 3.92 -9.38 -6.16
N LEU A 10 2.84 -8.88 -6.74
CA LEU A 10 1.52 -8.87 -6.11
C LEU A 10 1.01 -10.32 -6.06
N HIS A 11 1.25 -11.01 -4.94
CA HIS A 11 0.72 -12.34 -4.67
C HIS A 11 -0.48 -12.21 -3.71
N TYR A 12 -1.69 -12.40 -4.23
CA TYR A 12 -2.89 -12.46 -3.40
C TYR A 12 -3.15 -13.92 -2.96
N ILE A 13 -3.35 -14.13 -1.66
CA ILE A 13 -3.80 -15.40 -1.07
C ILE A 13 -5.31 -15.53 -1.35
N GLN A 14 -5.68 -16.48 -2.19
CA GLN A 14 -7.07 -16.70 -2.62
C GLN A 14 -7.80 -17.64 -1.63
N SER A 15 -8.90 -17.18 -1.04
CA SER A 15 -9.86 -18.03 -0.31
C SER A 15 -11.29 -17.86 -0.86
N SER A 16 -11.52 -18.18 -2.15
CA SER A 16 -12.86 -18.52 -2.70
C SER A 16 -12.82 -18.90 -4.19
N PRO A 17 -13.78 -19.72 -4.68
CA PRO A 17 -13.72 -20.41 -5.98
C PRO A 17 -14.04 -19.51 -7.20
N HIS A 18 -14.23 -18.21 -7.02
CA HIS A 18 -14.54 -17.29 -8.12
C HIS A 18 -13.25 -16.82 -8.79
N ARG A 19 -12.77 -17.64 -9.73
CA ARG A 19 -11.64 -17.40 -10.62
C ARG A 19 -11.98 -16.25 -11.59
N ARG A 20 -11.87 -14.99 -11.18
CA ARG A 20 -11.88 -13.86 -12.14
C ARG A 20 -10.50 -13.19 -12.16
N SER A 21 -9.60 -13.89 -12.84
CA SER A 21 -8.38 -13.33 -13.43
C SER A 21 -8.76 -12.18 -14.37
N ARG A 22 -7.94 -11.12 -14.39
CA ARG A 22 -7.98 -9.96 -15.31
C ARG A 22 -8.77 -10.24 -16.62
N THR A 23 -9.90 -9.57 -16.79
CA THR A 23 -10.83 -9.79 -17.93
C THR A 23 -10.56 -8.86 -19.12
N LYS A 24 -9.79 -7.80 -18.93
CA LYS A 24 -9.42 -6.83 -19.98
C LYS A 24 -8.05 -6.19 -19.71
N PRO A 25 -7.37 -5.62 -20.73
CA PRO A 25 -6.17 -4.82 -20.52
C PRO A 25 -6.43 -3.61 -19.63
N ARG A 26 -5.44 -3.25 -18.81
CA ARG A 26 -5.43 -2.06 -17.97
C ARG A 26 -5.45 -0.80 -18.84
N VAL A 27 -5.91 0.29 -18.26
CA VAL A 27 -6.06 1.56 -19.01
C VAL A 27 -4.72 2.04 -19.58
N TRP A 28 -3.64 1.91 -18.80
CA TRP A 28 -2.30 2.33 -19.23
C TRP A 28 -1.67 1.36 -20.26
N GLU A 29 -2.07 0.07 -20.28
CA GLU A 29 -1.59 -0.91 -21.28
C GLU A 29 -2.07 -0.55 -22.70
N LYS A 30 -3.06 0.34 -22.84
CA LYS A 30 -3.57 0.81 -24.14
C LYS A 30 -2.71 1.90 -24.78
N SER A 31 -1.83 2.54 -24.02
CA SER A 31 -0.94 3.59 -24.52
C SER A 31 0.46 3.02 -24.73
N PRO A 32 0.98 2.94 -25.97
CA PRO A 32 2.34 2.45 -26.22
C PRO A 32 3.44 3.31 -25.56
N SER A 33 3.17 4.60 -25.38
CA SER A 33 4.10 5.59 -24.80
C SER A 33 3.83 5.88 -23.32
N PHE A 34 3.09 5.03 -22.61
CA PHE A 34 2.68 5.32 -21.22
C PHE A 34 3.87 5.61 -20.29
N LYS A 35 5.05 5.06 -20.62
CA LYS A 35 6.30 5.24 -19.87
C LYS A 35 6.78 6.68 -19.92
N ASP A 36 6.64 7.34 -21.07
CA ASP A 36 7.04 8.72 -21.29
C ASP A 36 6.11 9.70 -20.54
N ASP A 37 4.88 9.26 -20.23
CA ASP A 37 3.86 10.03 -19.51
C ASP A 37 3.96 9.90 -17.96
N LEU A 38 4.94 9.14 -17.45
CA LEU A 38 5.14 8.96 -16.01
C LEU A 38 5.83 10.20 -15.41
N PRO A 39 5.26 10.82 -14.36
CA PRO A 39 5.92 11.94 -13.71
C PRO A 39 7.16 11.46 -12.95
N LYS A 40 8.12 12.37 -12.73
CA LYS A 40 9.31 12.10 -11.89
C LYS A 40 8.91 11.69 -10.47
N GLU A 41 7.80 12.23 -9.97
CA GLU A 41 7.30 11.97 -8.61
C GLU A 41 5.78 11.84 -8.60
N TRP A 42 5.27 11.01 -7.70
CA TRP A 42 3.84 10.86 -7.45
C TRP A 42 3.60 10.39 -6.03
N ASP A 43 2.69 11.04 -5.30
CA ASP A 43 2.35 10.67 -3.93
C ASP A 43 0.84 10.79 -3.67
N TRP A 44 0.15 9.66 -3.44
CA TRP A 44 -1.27 9.66 -3.09
C TRP A 44 -1.58 10.32 -1.74
N ARG A 45 -0.58 10.58 -0.91
CA ARG A 45 -0.72 11.38 0.32
C ARG A 45 -0.86 12.88 0.03
N ASN A 46 -0.49 13.33 -1.17
CA ASN A 46 -0.60 14.72 -1.58
C ASN A 46 -0.76 14.82 -3.11
N VAL A 47 -2.00 14.72 -3.59
CA VAL A 47 -2.34 15.05 -4.97
C VAL A 47 -3.04 16.40 -4.96
N ASN A 48 -2.35 17.44 -5.43
CA ASN A 48 -2.84 18.83 -5.45
C ASN A 48 -3.32 19.35 -4.07
N GLY A 49 -2.59 19.04 -2.99
CA GLY A 49 -2.93 19.44 -1.63
C GLY A 49 -3.93 18.53 -0.91
N VAL A 50 -4.40 17.46 -1.57
CA VAL A 50 -5.39 16.53 -1.01
C VAL A 50 -4.73 15.19 -0.69
N ASN A 51 -4.94 14.71 0.53
CA ASN A 51 -4.53 13.37 0.97
C ASN A 51 -5.65 12.36 0.71
N TYR A 52 -5.34 11.34 -0.10
CA TYR A 52 -6.27 10.25 -0.40
C TYR A 52 -6.00 8.99 0.44
N CYS A 53 -4.84 8.91 1.10
CA CYS A 53 -4.46 7.75 1.90
C CYS A 53 -5.07 7.80 3.29
N SER A 54 -5.79 6.72 3.66
CA SER A 54 -6.37 6.55 5.00
C SER A 54 -5.32 6.64 6.14
N PRO A 55 -5.75 6.75 7.41
CA PRO A 55 -4.83 6.78 8.55
C PRO A 55 -4.04 5.49 8.72
N THR A 56 -2.76 5.59 9.06
CA THR A 56 -1.87 4.45 9.36
C THR A 56 -2.50 3.52 10.40
N ARG A 57 -2.34 2.20 10.23
CA ARG A 57 -2.89 1.18 11.12
C ARG A 57 -1.77 0.36 11.76
N ASN A 58 -2.11 -0.35 12.83
CA ASN A 58 -1.20 -1.23 13.55
C ASN A 58 -1.82 -2.62 13.72
N GLN A 59 -1.20 -3.63 13.12
CA GLN A 59 -1.64 -5.03 13.19
C GLN A 59 -1.17 -5.76 14.46
N HIS A 60 -0.22 -5.18 15.20
CA HIS A 60 0.42 -5.83 16.35
C HIS A 60 -0.30 -5.55 17.68
N ILE A 61 -1.31 -4.68 17.68
CA ILE A 61 -2.05 -4.27 18.88
C ILE A 61 -3.56 -4.51 18.71
N PRO A 62 -4.27 -4.81 19.81
CA PRO A 62 -3.77 -5.01 21.18
C PRO A 62 -3.01 -6.33 21.37
N VAL A 63 -3.11 -7.26 20.42
CA VAL A 63 -2.39 -8.54 20.39
C VAL A 63 -1.77 -8.70 19.01
N TYR A 64 -0.61 -9.35 18.96
CA TYR A 64 0.06 -9.65 17.70
C TYR A 64 -0.86 -10.43 16.75
N CYS A 65 -1.04 -9.91 15.54
CA CYS A 65 -1.73 -10.58 14.45
C CYS A 65 -0.94 -10.40 13.15
N GLY A 66 -0.54 -11.51 12.51
CA GLY A 66 0.11 -11.53 11.18
C GLY A 66 -0.86 -11.22 10.04
N SER A 67 -1.54 -10.07 10.10
CA SER A 67 -2.62 -9.65 9.19
C SER A 67 -2.18 -8.62 8.14
N CYS A 68 -0.88 -8.45 7.92
CA CYS A 68 -0.31 -7.53 6.94
C CYS A 68 -0.92 -7.68 5.54
N TRP A 69 -1.26 -8.92 5.15
CA TRP A 69 -1.95 -9.23 3.91
C TRP A 69 -3.31 -8.52 3.79
N VAL A 70 -4.07 -8.38 4.89
CA VAL A 70 -5.33 -7.61 4.91
C VAL A 70 -5.03 -6.12 4.82
N PHE A 71 -4.07 -5.63 5.61
CA PHE A 71 -3.77 -4.19 5.66
C PHE A 71 -3.19 -3.66 4.35
N GLY A 72 -2.24 -4.38 3.74
CA GLY A 72 -1.63 -3.98 2.47
C GLY A 72 -2.60 -4.02 1.29
N THR A 73 -3.60 -4.92 1.32
CA THR A 73 -4.60 -5.06 0.25
C THR A 73 -5.78 -4.09 0.39
N THR A 74 -6.23 -3.84 1.61
CA THR A 74 -7.35 -2.91 1.87
C THR A 74 -6.97 -1.44 1.72
N ALA A 75 -5.68 -1.10 1.78
CA ALA A 75 -5.17 0.26 1.54
C ALA A 75 -5.57 0.83 0.17
N PHE A 76 -5.64 -0.02 -0.87
CA PHE A 76 -6.13 0.35 -2.21
C PHE A 76 -7.57 0.88 -2.15
N SER A 77 -8.48 0.07 -1.58
CA SER A 77 -9.92 0.35 -1.56
C SER A 77 -10.21 1.63 -0.78
N GLN A 78 -9.45 1.87 0.29
CA GLN A 78 -9.58 3.07 1.12
C GLN A 78 -9.14 4.34 0.39
N THR A 79 -8.21 4.26 -0.56
CA THR A 79 -7.71 5.40 -1.34
C THR A 79 -8.57 5.68 -2.57
N LYS A 80 -9.19 4.65 -3.15
CA LYS A 80 -10.06 4.79 -4.35
C LYS A 80 -11.49 5.18 -4.03
N HIS A 81 -12.00 4.81 -2.86
CA HIS A 81 -13.35 5.16 -2.49
C HIS A 81 -13.49 6.65 -2.11
N THR A 82 -12.39 7.24 -1.65
CA THR A 82 -12.25 8.64 -1.29
C THR A 82 -12.03 9.53 -2.53
N ASN A 83 -13.01 9.58 -3.44
CA ASN A 83 -13.17 10.80 -4.28
C ASN A 83 -13.64 12.00 -3.43
N GLN A 84 -13.55 11.88 -2.12
CA GLN A 84 -13.89 12.79 -1.05
C GLN A 84 -12.74 12.73 -0.04
N PRO A 85 -12.35 13.84 0.61
CA PRO A 85 -11.40 13.82 1.71
C PRO A 85 -11.81 12.76 2.74
N ILE A 86 -10.83 12.09 3.35
CA ILE A 86 -11.11 11.17 4.45
C ILE A 86 -11.85 11.95 5.53
N PRO A 87 -13.03 11.50 5.99
CA PRO A 87 -13.77 12.18 7.05
C PRO A 87 -12.90 12.29 8.30
N ASP A 88 -12.99 13.42 9.00
CA ASP A 88 -12.31 13.59 10.28
C ASP A 88 -12.69 12.47 11.26
N CYS A 89 -11.74 12.04 12.08
CA CYS A 89 -11.93 11.03 13.12
C CYS A 89 -12.85 11.54 14.24
N ASP A 90 -14.15 11.65 13.99
CA ASP A 90 -15.13 12.04 14.99
C ASP A 90 -15.52 10.87 15.93
N PRO A 91 -16.14 11.14 17.09
CA PRO A 91 -16.58 10.10 18.03
C PRO A 91 -17.56 9.08 17.42
N PHE A 92 -18.40 9.49 16.48
CA PHE A 92 -19.37 8.61 15.83
C PHE A 92 -18.67 7.61 14.89
N HIS A 93 -17.65 8.04 14.14
CA HIS A 93 -16.82 7.14 13.34
C HIS A 93 -15.98 6.16 14.16
N ARG A 94 -15.77 6.43 15.47
CA ARG A 94 -15.05 5.53 16.39
C ARG A 94 -15.97 4.55 17.10
N CYS A 95 -17.16 4.99 17.51
CA CYS A 95 -18.02 4.25 18.43
C CYS A 95 -19.48 4.15 17.98
N GLY A 96 -19.82 4.41 16.70
CA GLY A 96 -21.20 4.40 16.23
C GLY A 96 -21.97 3.08 16.45
N SER A 97 -21.26 1.99 16.72
CA SER A 97 -21.81 0.67 17.05
C SER A 97 -21.64 0.25 18.52
N CYS A 98 -21.11 1.12 19.39
CA CYS A 98 -20.83 0.84 20.79
C CYS A 98 -21.21 2.02 21.69
N TRP A 99 -22.14 1.77 22.60
CA TRP A 99 -22.41 2.63 23.76
C TRP A 99 -21.64 2.11 24.98
N PRO A 100 -21.40 2.93 26.02
CA PRO A 100 -20.55 2.57 27.17
C PRO A 100 -20.83 1.19 27.77
N ASP A 101 -22.09 0.76 27.73
CA ASP A 101 -22.55 -0.47 28.36
C ASP A 101 -22.92 -1.59 27.37
N ASN A 102 -22.96 -1.32 26.06
CA ASN A 102 -23.34 -2.34 25.07
C ASN A 102 -22.88 -2.01 23.65
N CYS A 103 -22.42 -3.03 22.92
CA CYS A 103 -22.12 -2.96 21.50
C CYS A 103 -23.15 -3.77 20.71
N PHE A 104 -23.53 -3.28 19.53
CA PHE A 104 -24.43 -3.99 18.63
C PHE A 104 -23.76 -4.19 17.27
N ALA A 105 -24.01 -5.35 16.66
CA ALA A 105 -23.54 -5.61 15.30
C ALA A 105 -24.35 -4.76 14.31
N VAL A 106 -23.66 -4.00 13.46
CA VAL A 106 -24.30 -3.34 12.31
C VAL A 106 -24.70 -4.43 11.32
N THR A 107 -26.00 -4.66 11.16
CA THR A 107 -26.54 -5.71 10.27
C THR A 107 -26.70 -5.23 8.84
N ASN A 108 -26.98 -3.94 8.64
CA ASN A 108 -27.08 -3.30 7.34
C ASN A 108 -25.89 -2.37 7.12
N TYR A 109 -24.91 -2.82 6.34
CA TYR A 109 -23.67 -2.09 6.06
C TYR A 109 -23.39 -2.08 4.56
N THR A 110 -22.75 -1.00 4.11
CA THR A 110 -22.28 -0.89 2.74
C THR A 110 -21.18 -1.93 2.50
N ARG A 111 -21.36 -2.74 1.46
CA ARG A 111 -20.37 -3.72 1.01
C ARG A 111 -19.65 -3.18 -0.22
N HIS A 112 -18.34 -3.04 -0.12
CA HIS A 112 -17.49 -2.64 -1.24
C HIS A 112 -16.96 -3.88 -1.96
N TYR A 113 -17.05 -3.87 -3.27
CA TYR A 113 -16.57 -4.95 -4.13
C TYR A 113 -15.53 -4.41 -5.10
N VAL A 114 -14.46 -5.17 -5.29
CA VAL A 114 -13.48 -4.90 -6.34
C VAL A 114 -13.94 -5.60 -7.62
N THR A 115 -14.04 -4.84 -8.71
CA THR A 115 -14.51 -5.38 -9.99
C THR A 115 -13.47 -6.27 -10.67
N GLU A 116 -12.19 -5.90 -10.57
CA GLU A 116 -11.07 -6.57 -11.23
C GLU A 116 -9.81 -6.48 -10.35
N TYR A 117 -9.02 -7.55 -10.33
CA TYR A 117 -7.74 -7.61 -9.65
C TYR A 117 -6.75 -8.46 -10.46
N GLY A 118 -5.46 -8.29 -10.20
CA GLY A 118 -4.43 -9.11 -10.85
C GLY A 118 -3.02 -8.58 -10.61
N PRO A 119 -2.01 -9.42 -10.88
CA PRO A 119 -0.62 -9.08 -10.59
C PRO A 119 -0.11 -7.93 -11.45
N VAL A 120 0.85 -7.18 -10.89
CA VAL A 120 1.68 -6.19 -11.60
C VAL A 120 3.13 -6.38 -11.19
N SER A 121 4.03 -6.26 -12.14
CA SER A 121 5.47 -6.33 -11.90
C SER A 121 6.22 -5.45 -12.89
N GLY A 122 7.44 -5.07 -12.51
CA GLY A 122 8.27 -4.12 -13.24
C GLY A 122 8.00 -2.68 -12.81
N ARG A 123 9.08 -1.92 -12.60
CA ARG A 123 9.09 -0.55 -12.07
C ARG A 123 8.07 0.37 -12.76
N GLU A 124 8.14 0.48 -14.08
CA GLU A 124 7.29 1.40 -14.85
C GLU A 124 5.82 0.96 -14.85
N ASN A 125 5.54 -0.34 -14.93
CA ASN A 125 4.18 -0.88 -14.87
C ASN A 125 3.55 -0.64 -13.49
N MET A 126 4.34 -0.79 -12.43
CA MET A 126 3.91 -0.47 -11.07
C MET A 126 3.61 1.02 -10.91
N MET A 127 4.47 1.91 -11.44
CA MET A 127 4.22 3.36 -11.46
C MET A 127 2.94 3.70 -12.20
N ALA A 128 2.74 3.12 -13.39
CA ALA A 128 1.55 3.32 -14.20
C ALA A 128 0.28 2.83 -13.48
N GLU A 129 0.35 1.67 -12.82
CA GLU A 129 -0.73 1.15 -12.00
C GLU A 129 -1.01 2.05 -10.80
N ILE A 130 0.01 2.54 -10.10
CA ILE A 130 -0.18 3.42 -8.94
C ILE A 130 -0.83 4.73 -9.37
N LYS A 131 -0.35 5.37 -10.43
CA LYS A 131 -0.89 6.66 -10.91
C LYS A 131 -2.35 6.54 -11.36
N LYS A 132 -2.69 5.49 -12.12
CA LYS A 132 -4.06 5.33 -12.68
C LYS A 132 -4.99 4.58 -11.73
N GLY A 133 -4.48 3.51 -11.12
CA GLY A 133 -5.20 2.54 -10.30
C GLY A 133 -5.13 2.80 -8.80
N GLY A 134 -4.26 3.67 -8.29
CA GLY A 134 -4.13 3.88 -6.84
C GLY A 134 -3.12 2.91 -6.20
N PRO A 135 -2.93 2.95 -4.88
CA PRO A 135 -1.91 2.16 -4.19
C PRO A 135 -1.98 0.66 -4.45
N ILE A 136 -0.84 0.01 -4.67
CA ILE A 136 -0.77 -1.44 -4.92
C ILE A 136 -0.27 -2.20 -3.70
N ALA A 137 -0.71 -3.45 -3.53
CA ALA A 137 -0.17 -4.34 -2.49
C ALA A 137 1.11 -5.01 -3.00
N CYS A 138 2.16 -5.05 -2.19
CA CYS A 138 3.43 -5.64 -2.57
C CYS A 138 3.99 -6.50 -1.45
N SER A 139 4.53 -7.67 -1.81
CA SER A 139 5.28 -8.50 -0.88
C SER A 139 6.71 -7.98 -0.73
N ILE A 140 7.25 -8.04 0.48
CA ILE A 140 8.64 -7.67 0.79
C ILE A 140 9.27 -8.71 1.71
N GLY A 141 10.59 -8.87 1.62
CA GLY A 141 11.38 -9.68 2.54
C GLY A 141 11.87 -8.85 3.73
N CYS A 142 11.06 -8.74 4.78
CA CYS A 142 11.40 -8.00 5.99
C CYS A 142 12.56 -8.67 6.73
N THR A 143 13.69 -7.98 6.85
CA THR A 143 14.86 -8.38 7.64
C THR A 143 14.74 -7.85 9.07
N PRO A 144 15.47 -8.43 10.04
CA PRO A 144 15.57 -7.85 11.38
C PRO A 144 16.08 -6.40 11.39
N GLU A 145 17.02 -6.08 10.50
CA GLU A 145 17.55 -4.72 10.36
C GLU A 145 16.44 -3.74 9.94
N PHE A 146 15.62 -4.12 8.96
CA PHE A 146 14.47 -3.32 8.52
C PHE A 146 13.41 -3.18 9.62
N ASP A 147 13.12 -4.25 10.35
CA ASP A 147 12.08 -4.27 11.39
C ASP A 147 12.47 -3.37 12.58
N TYR A 148 13.66 -3.58 13.14
CA TYR A 148 14.05 -2.99 14.42
C TYR A 148 14.79 -1.65 14.29
N ASN A 149 15.50 -1.39 13.20
CA ASN A 149 16.42 -0.25 13.11
C ASN A 149 15.97 0.84 12.13
N TYR A 150 14.97 0.58 11.28
CA TYR A 150 14.47 1.61 10.37
C TYR A 150 13.70 2.70 11.12
N THR A 151 14.28 3.90 11.15
CA THR A 151 13.66 5.09 11.76
C THR A 151 13.40 6.22 10.75
N GLY A 152 13.99 6.15 9.56
CA GLY A 152 13.76 7.10 8.48
C GLY A 152 14.85 7.06 7.40
N GLY A 153 14.64 7.82 6.32
CA GLY A 153 15.54 7.88 5.17
C GLY A 153 15.20 6.87 4.07
N VAL A 154 15.96 6.92 2.97
CA VAL A 154 15.80 6.01 1.83
C VAL A 154 16.52 4.69 2.14
N TYR A 155 15.75 3.65 2.45
CA TYR A 155 16.26 2.33 2.78
C TYR A 155 16.90 1.64 1.57
N ASN A 156 18.08 1.05 1.78
CA ASN A 156 18.83 0.34 0.75
C ASN A 156 19.61 -0.84 1.36
N GLU A 157 18.97 -2.00 1.48
CA GLU A 157 19.59 -3.22 1.96
C GLU A 157 19.59 -4.30 0.86
N LYS A 158 20.75 -4.94 0.66
CA LYS A 158 20.85 -6.17 -0.13
C LYS A 158 20.55 -7.36 0.78
N SER A 159 19.41 -8.01 0.57
CA SER A 159 18.96 -9.13 1.38
C SER A 159 18.51 -10.33 0.53
N THR A 160 18.84 -11.54 0.99
CA THR A 160 18.33 -12.80 0.46
C THR A 160 17.03 -13.24 1.14
N GLN A 161 16.45 -12.41 2.02
CA GLN A 161 15.22 -12.71 2.72
C GLN A 161 14.08 -12.92 1.70
N GLU A 162 13.47 -14.09 1.76
CA GLU A 162 12.27 -14.38 0.98
C GLU A 162 11.10 -13.51 1.47
N PRO A 163 10.15 -13.14 0.60
CA PRO A 163 9.02 -12.30 0.99
C PRO A 163 8.21 -12.93 2.14
N ASN A 164 8.09 -12.20 3.25
CA ASN A 164 7.41 -12.63 4.47
C ASN A 164 6.41 -11.58 4.98
N HIS A 165 6.33 -10.41 4.33
CA HIS A 165 5.47 -9.30 4.74
C HIS A 165 4.79 -8.66 3.52
N ILE A 166 3.63 -8.04 3.73
CA ILE A 166 2.87 -7.35 2.68
C ILE A 166 2.61 -5.91 3.10
N VAL A 167 2.88 -4.99 2.18
CA VAL A 167 2.80 -3.53 2.37
C VAL A 167 2.03 -2.89 1.22
N SER A 168 1.72 -1.61 1.33
CA SER A 168 1.06 -0.86 0.26
C SER A 168 2.01 0.19 -0.33
N VAL A 169 2.33 0.08 -1.62
CA VAL A 169 3.12 1.08 -2.35
C VAL A 169 2.16 2.12 -2.90
N THR A 170 2.40 3.37 -2.51
CA THR A 170 1.46 4.49 -2.76
C THR A 170 2.01 5.54 -3.71
N GLY A 171 3.28 5.46 -4.06
CA GLY A 171 3.95 6.54 -4.79
C GLY A 171 5.42 6.29 -4.97
N TRP A 172 6.09 7.26 -5.57
CA TRP A 172 7.53 7.29 -5.76
C TRP A 172 8.01 8.75 -5.76
N GLY A 173 9.29 8.93 -5.49
CA GLY A 173 9.93 10.23 -5.55
C GLY A 173 11.42 10.09 -5.84
N VAL A 174 12.10 11.22 -5.96
CA VAL A 174 13.54 11.28 -6.14
C VAL A 174 14.12 12.18 -5.05
N ASP A 175 15.21 11.75 -4.42
CA ASP A 175 15.86 12.56 -3.40
C ASP A 175 16.82 13.60 -4.01
N GLU A 176 17.45 14.40 -3.15
CA GLU A 176 18.43 15.43 -3.55
C GLU A 176 19.69 14.87 -4.23
N ASN A 177 19.94 13.57 -4.13
CA ASN A 177 21.08 12.87 -4.74
C ASN A 177 20.67 12.09 -6.00
N ASP A 178 19.51 12.41 -6.58
CA ASP A 178 18.91 11.71 -7.72
C ASP A 178 18.66 10.21 -7.48
N VAL A 179 18.51 9.79 -6.21
CA VAL A 179 18.14 8.42 -5.85
C VAL A 179 16.62 8.30 -5.86
N GLU A 180 16.11 7.45 -6.75
CA GLU A 180 14.68 7.17 -6.83
C GLU A 180 14.25 6.16 -5.75
N TYR A 181 13.14 6.46 -5.09
CA TYR A 181 12.56 5.63 -4.04
C TYR A 181 11.06 5.42 -4.19
N TRP A 182 10.58 4.28 -3.70
CA TRP A 182 9.17 4.01 -3.47
C TRP A 182 8.71 4.64 -2.15
N ILE A 183 7.48 5.14 -2.13
CA ILE A 183 6.79 5.60 -0.93
C ILE A 183 5.85 4.48 -0.48
N VAL A 184 6.15 3.89 0.66
CA VAL A 184 5.51 2.66 1.09
C VAL A 184 4.88 2.80 2.47
N ARG A 185 3.65 2.32 2.58
CA ARG A 185 2.87 2.30 3.79
C ARG A 185 3.00 0.95 4.47
N ASN A 186 3.38 0.99 5.75
CA ASN A 186 3.42 -0.18 6.60
C ASN A 186 2.16 -0.27 7.50
N SER A 187 2.03 -1.36 8.24
CA SER A 187 0.92 -1.68 9.14
C SER A 187 1.36 -1.92 10.57
N TRP A 188 2.43 -1.25 11.02
CA TRP A 188 3.00 -1.37 12.38
C TRP A 188 2.76 -0.13 13.25
N GLY A 189 1.84 0.75 12.84
CA GLY A 189 1.51 1.98 13.56
C GLY A 189 2.44 3.15 13.25
N GLU A 190 2.05 4.33 13.73
CA GLU A 190 2.75 5.58 13.43
C GLU A 190 4.08 5.75 14.17
N GLY A 191 4.31 4.97 15.24
CA GLY A 191 5.57 5.01 15.97
C GLY A 191 6.75 4.36 15.23
N TRP A 192 6.49 3.63 14.14
CA TRP A 192 7.52 2.95 13.37
C TRP A 192 7.90 3.76 12.12
N GLY A 193 9.19 3.82 11.78
CA GLY A 193 9.68 4.53 10.59
C GLY A 193 9.23 6.00 10.51
N GLU A 194 8.82 6.43 9.32
CA GLU A 194 8.41 7.81 9.02
C GLU A 194 6.88 7.96 9.23
N LYS A 195 6.42 7.95 10.49
CA LYS A 195 4.98 7.95 10.84
C LYS A 195 4.20 6.72 10.33
N GLY A 196 4.83 5.56 10.36
CA GLY A 196 4.31 4.29 9.85
C GLY A 196 4.55 4.08 8.34
N TRP A 197 5.35 4.95 7.73
CA TRP A 197 5.75 4.88 6.34
C TRP A 197 7.25 4.63 6.24
N TYR A 198 7.70 4.25 5.06
CA TYR A 198 9.11 4.16 4.75
C TYR A 198 9.37 4.45 3.27
N ARG A 199 10.62 4.82 3.00
CA ARG A 199 11.15 4.99 1.64
C ARG A 199 12.16 3.90 1.35
N VAL A 200 12.12 3.33 0.15
CA VAL A 200 13.06 2.27 -0.27
C VAL A 200 13.43 2.45 -1.72
N VAL A 201 14.70 2.24 -2.07
CA VAL A 201 15.17 2.40 -3.45
C VAL A 201 14.33 1.61 -4.46
N THR A 202 14.03 2.19 -5.62
CA THR A 202 13.23 1.51 -6.67
C THR A 202 14.01 0.46 -7.43
N SER A 203 15.32 0.68 -7.56
CA SER A 203 16.28 -0.24 -8.15
C SER A 203 17.61 -0.10 -7.42
N SER A 204 18.07 -1.18 -6.78
CA SER A 204 19.40 -1.21 -6.19
C SER A 204 20.48 -1.26 -7.28
N THR A 205 21.58 -0.54 -7.06
CA THR A 205 22.86 -0.79 -7.72
C THR A 205 23.49 -2.10 -7.24
#